data_AF-A0A432WHJ4-F1
#
_entry.id   AF-A0A432WHJ4-F1
#
_cell.length_a   1.000
_cell.length_b   1.000
_cell.length_c   1.000
_cell.angle_alpha   90.00
_cell.angle_beta   90.00
_cell.angle_gamma   90.00
#
_symmetry.space_group_name_H-M   'P 1'
#
loop_
_entity.id
_entity.type
_entity.pdbx_description
1 polymer ?
#
loop_
_entity_poly.entity_id
_entity_poly.type
_entity_poly.pdbx_seq_one_letter_code
_entity_poly.pdbx_strand_id
1 'polypeptide(L)'
;MDDYQCFMKEQRLRLLALLDANYHPQGHYQSVLAELNRLCEDWCERFAGMTLPTCSGEERTFWFALIQLEELLVSYGYALRSDWEDIQLNVLNEVRELLRAGLPLRAGYFASRPNGS
;
A
#
# COMPACT_ATOMS: atom_id res chain seq x y z
N MET A 1 17.40 14.11 -8.19
CA MET A 1 16.14 13.39 -7.96
C MET A 1 15.57 13.99 -6.68
N ASP A 2 14.33 14.46 -6.73
CA ASP A 2 13.63 15.06 -5.58
C ASP A 2 13.46 14.02 -4.46
N ASP A 3 13.58 14.43 -3.20
CA ASP A 3 13.44 13.56 -2.01
C ASP A 3 12.11 12.78 -2.03
N TYR A 4 11.03 13.43 -2.47
CA TYR A 4 9.73 12.78 -2.67
C TYR A 4 9.79 11.67 -3.74
N GLN A 5 10.45 11.90 -4.88
CA GLN A 5 10.58 10.87 -5.91
C GLN A 5 11.46 9.69 -5.47
N CYS A 6 12.52 9.96 -4.72
CA CYS A 6 13.35 8.94 -4.12
C CYS A 6 12.53 8.09 -3.13
N PHE A 7 11.78 8.75 -2.24
CA PHE A 7 10.89 8.09 -1.30
C PHE A 7 9.87 7.19 -2.01
N MET A 8 9.14 7.72 -2.98
CA MET A 8 8.12 6.96 -3.70
C MET A 8 8.70 5.73 -4.41
N LYS A 9 9.88 5.87 -5.04
CA LYS A 9 10.55 4.76 -5.71
C LYS A 9 10.99 3.67 -4.73
N GLU A 10 11.60 4.07 -3.61
CA GLU A 10 12.06 3.13 -2.58
C GLU A 10 10.89 2.40 -1.92
N GLN A 11 9.86 3.13 -1.51
CA GLN A 11 8.70 2.55 -0.85
C GLN A 11 7.88 1.67 -1.79
N ARG A 12 7.77 2.02 -3.08
CA ARG A 12 7.14 1.14 -4.08
C ARG A 12 7.81 -0.22 -4.15
N LEU A 13 9.16 -0.26 -4.19
CA LEU A 13 9.90 -1.52 -4.22
C LEU A 13 9.71 -2.34 -2.93
N ARG A 14 9.68 -1.67 -1.77
CA ARG A 14 9.41 -2.32 -0.49
C ARG A 14 8.00 -2.90 -0.43
N LEU A 15 6.99 -2.14 -0.84
CA LEU A 15 5.60 -2.60 -0.86
C LEU A 15 5.43 -3.78 -1.82
N LEU A 16 6.07 -3.77 -2.99
CA LEU A 16 6.09 -4.92 -3.90
C LEU A 16 6.71 -6.16 -3.25
N ALA A 17 7.84 -6.01 -2.55
CA ALA A 17 8.47 -7.12 -1.84
C ALA A 17 7.56 -7.69 -0.74
N LEU A 18 6.84 -6.83 -0.01
CA LEU A 18 5.84 -7.26 0.96
C LEU A 18 4.68 -8.00 0.31
N LEU A 19 4.14 -7.50 -0.80
CA LEU A 19 3.05 -8.16 -1.54
C LEU A 19 3.47 -9.52 -2.13
N ASP A 20 4.72 -9.64 -2.59
CA ASP A 20 5.27 -10.89 -3.11
C ASP A 20 5.54 -11.92 -1.99
N ALA A 21 5.94 -11.47 -0.80
CA ALA A 21 6.15 -12.34 0.36
C ALA A 21 4.84 -12.77 1.05
N ASN A 22 3.79 -11.93 1.00
CA ASN A 22 2.55 -12.12 1.75
C ASN A 22 1.51 -13.03 1.08
N TYR A 23 1.93 -14.04 0.32
CA TYR A 23 1.00 -15.08 -0.14
C TYR A 23 0.46 -15.94 1.03
N HIS A 24 1.14 -15.94 2.19
CA HIS A 24 0.74 -16.65 3.42
C HIS A 24 0.93 -15.80 4.70
N PRO A 25 0.08 -14.79 4.92
CA PRO A 25 0.25 -13.76 5.95
C PRO A 25 0.03 -14.22 7.41
N GLN A 26 -0.53 -15.41 7.63
CA GLN A 26 -0.94 -15.89 8.96
C GLN A 26 0.19 -15.98 10.00
N GLY A 27 1.45 -16.12 9.59
CA GLY A 27 2.59 -16.23 10.51
C GLY A 27 3.30 -14.91 10.85
N HIS A 28 3.11 -13.86 10.05
CA HIS A 28 3.93 -12.64 10.12
C HIS A 28 3.13 -11.34 10.04
N TYR A 29 1.79 -11.41 10.05
CA TYR A 29 0.95 -10.24 9.80
C TYR A 29 1.24 -9.04 10.73
N GLN A 30 1.57 -9.29 12.01
CA GLN A 30 1.90 -8.22 12.95
C GLN A 30 3.19 -7.46 12.57
N SER A 31 4.21 -8.15 12.06
CA SER A 31 5.45 -7.48 11.66
C SER A 31 5.24 -6.67 10.39
N VAL A 32 4.50 -7.22 9.42
CA VAL A 32 4.17 -6.54 8.18
C VAL A 32 3.31 -5.30 8.47
N LEU A 33 2.30 -5.42 9.34
CA LEU A 33 1.47 -4.29 9.75
C LEU A 33 2.31 -3.19 10.42
N ALA A 34 3.28 -3.56 11.26
CA ALA A 34 4.21 -2.60 11.86
C ALA A 34 5.09 -1.90 10.81
N GLU A 35 5.50 -2.60 9.74
CA GLU A 35 6.24 -2.00 8.62
C GLU A 35 5.37 -1.01 7.81
N LEU A 36 4.10 -1.33 7.57
CA LEU A 36 3.17 -0.41 6.90
C LEU A 36 2.93 0.85 7.74
N ASN A 37 2.72 0.70 9.04
CA ASN A 37 2.54 1.83 9.95
C ASN A 37 3.78 2.74 9.96
N ARG A 38 4.99 2.17 10.01
CA ARG A 38 6.23 2.93 9.93
C ARG A 38 6.34 3.71 8.63
N LEU A 39 5.90 3.15 7.51
CA LEU A 39 5.90 3.84 6.22
C LEU A 39 4.96 5.06 6.24
N CYS A 40 3.77 4.93 6.83
CA CYS A 40 2.84 6.04 7.01
C CYS A 40 3.39 7.11 7.97
N GLU A 41 4.07 6.71 9.04
CA GLU A 41 4.77 7.62 9.96
C GLU A 41 5.89 8.37 9.23
N ASP A 42 6.78 7.66 8.53
CA ASP A 42 7.87 8.24 7.73
C ASP A 42 7.34 9.25 6.70
N TRP A 43 6.21 8.95 6.06
CA TRP A 43 5.55 9.87 5.14
C TRP A 43 5.11 11.15 5.84
N CYS A 44 4.41 11.02 6.97
CA CYS A 44 3.91 12.16 7.73
C CYS A 44 5.05 13.01 8.29
N GLU A 45 6.11 12.40 8.82
CA GLU A 45 7.26 13.13 9.35
C GLU A 45 7.99 13.96 8.29
N ARG A 46 8.12 13.41 7.07
CA ARG A 46 8.88 14.05 6.00
C ARG A 46 8.06 15.06 5.22
N PHE A 47 6.80 14.76 4.94
CA PHE A 47 6.03 15.44 3.91
C PHE A 47 4.74 16.10 4.40
N ALA A 48 4.36 15.92 5.67
CA ALA A 48 3.17 16.61 6.19
C ALA A 48 3.36 18.14 6.13
N GLY A 49 2.37 18.82 5.57
CA GLY A 49 2.39 20.28 5.42
C GLY A 49 3.28 20.80 4.29
N MET A 50 3.96 19.92 3.55
CA MET A 50 4.73 20.33 2.36
C MET A 50 3.83 20.48 1.13
N THR A 51 4.19 21.42 0.25
CA THR A 51 3.59 21.50 -1.09
C THR A 51 4.19 20.43 -1.98
N LEU A 52 3.50 19.30 -2.10
CA LEU A 52 3.91 18.18 -2.95
C LEU A 52 3.37 18.31 -4.38
N PRO A 53 3.98 17.61 -5.35
CA PRO A 53 3.39 17.45 -6.67
C PRO A 53 1.98 16.84 -6.62
N THR A 54 1.20 17.06 -7.67
CA THR A 54 -0.09 16.39 -7.85
C THR A 54 0.09 14.88 -7.79
N CYS A 55 -0.75 14.22 -6.98
CA CYS A 55 -0.71 12.77 -6.82
C CYS A 55 -0.90 12.06 -8.17
N SER A 56 0.14 11.36 -8.61
CA SER A 56 0.15 10.66 -9.90
C SER A 56 -0.72 9.41 -9.87
N GLY A 57 -1.07 8.87 -11.03
CA GLY A 57 -1.81 7.60 -11.10
C GLY A 57 -1.05 6.42 -10.50
N GLU A 58 0.28 6.37 -10.69
CA GLU A 58 1.16 5.37 -10.08
C GLU A 58 1.17 5.54 -8.54
N GLU A 59 1.29 6.77 -8.05
CA GLU A 59 1.25 7.05 -6.62
C GLU A 59 -0.07 6.62 -5.99
N ARG A 60 -1.22 6.87 -6.65
CA ARG A 60 -2.51 6.38 -6.16
C ARG A 60 -2.56 4.87 -6.06
N THR A 61 -1.96 4.18 -7.02
CA THR A 61 -1.87 2.71 -7.03
C THR A 61 -1.05 2.21 -5.84
N PHE A 62 0.04 2.90 -5.52
CA PHE A 62 0.84 2.62 -4.34
C PHE A 62 0.03 2.79 -3.03
N TRP A 63 -0.66 3.92 -2.85
CA TRP A 63 -1.45 4.15 -1.63
C TRP A 63 -2.61 3.17 -1.51
N PHE A 64 -3.26 2.84 -2.62
CA PHE A 64 -4.33 1.84 -2.64
C PHE A 64 -3.82 0.45 -2.26
N ALA A 65 -2.69 0.03 -2.82
CA ALA A 65 -2.05 -1.24 -2.47
C ALA A 65 -1.72 -1.32 -0.97
N LEU A 66 -1.20 -0.22 -0.41
CA LEU A 66 -0.85 -0.14 1.01
C LEU A 66 -2.10 -0.31 1.89
N ILE A 67 -3.16 0.45 1.60
CA ILE A 67 -4.43 0.40 2.35
C ILE A 67 -5.07 -0.98 2.28
N GLN A 68 -5.17 -1.58 1.08
CA GLN A 68 -5.75 -2.91 0.92
C GLN A 68 -4.94 -3.98 1.65
N LEU A 69 -3.61 -3.85 1.67
CA LEU A 69 -2.76 -4.79 2.41
C LEU A 69 -2.95 -4.60 3.92
N GLU A 70 -3.01 -3.37 4.41
CA GLU A 70 -3.30 -3.08 5.82
C GLU A 70 -4.65 -3.68 6.25
N GLU A 71 -5.72 -3.42 5.49
CA GLU A 71 -7.06 -3.96 5.75
C GLU A 71 -7.06 -5.49 5.84
N LEU A 72 -6.36 -6.15 4.91
CA LEU A 72 -6.22 -7.61 4.90
C LEU A 72 -5.43 -8.12 6.12
N LEU A 73 -4.33 -7.46 6.50
CA LEU A 73 -3.52 -7.87 7.66
C LEU A 73 -4.29 -7.69 8.97
N VAL A 74 -5.08 -6.62 9.05
CA VAL A 74 -5.98 -6.34 10.18
C VAL A 74 -7.05 -7.43 10.27
N SER A 75 -7.63 -7.90 9.15
CA SER A 75 -8.63 -8.97 9.16
C SER A 75 -8.10 -10.29 9.73
N TYR A 76 -6.86 -10.66 9.41
CA TYR A 76 -6.24 -11.87 9.97
C TYR A 76 -6.10 -11.83 11.48
N GLY A 77 -5.97 -10.63 12.07
CA GLY A 77 -5.98 -10.46 13.52
C GLY A 77 -7.29 -10.82 14.20
N TYR A 78 -8.40 -10.85 13.46
CA TYR A 78 -9.75 -11.14 13.98
C TYR A 78 -10.18 -12.60 13.84
N ALA A 79 -9.30 -13.49 13.36
CA ALA A 79 -9.47 -14.95 13.32
C ALA A 79 -10.70 -15.49 12.52
N LEU A 80 -11.38 -14.65 11.74
CA LEU A 80 -12.53 -15.03 10.92
C LEU A 80 -12.13 -14.99 9.44
N ARG A 81 -11.77 -16.16 8.88
CA ARG A 81 -11.69 -16.32 7.42
C ARG A 81 -13.07 -16.10 6.83
N SER A 82 -13.21 -15.11 5.97
CA SER A 82 -14.47 -14.76 5.31
C SER A 82 -14.25 -14.63 3.81
N ASP A 83 -15.30 -14.80 3.01
CA ASP A 83 -15.30 -14.59 1.55
C ASP A 83 -14.74 -13.21 1.16
N TRP A 84 -14.78 -12.24 2.09
CA TRP A 84 -14.18 -10.92 1.93
C TRP A 84 -12.65 -10.96 1.79
N GLU A 85 -11.95 -11.87 2.50
CA GLU A 85 -10.49 -11.99 2.40
C GLU A 85 -10.06 -12.51 1.03
N ASP A 86 -10.83 -13.43 0.44
CA ASP A 86 -10.58 -13.93 -0.91
C ASP A 86 -10.80 -12.84 -1.98
N ILE A 87 -11.83 -12.00 -1.80
CA ILE A 87 -12.07 -10.84 -2.66
C ILE A 87 -10.89 -9.85 -2.54
N GLN A 88 -10.44 -9.55 -1.31
CA GLN A 88 -9.33 -8.65 -1.06
C GLN A 88 -8.00 -9.17 -1.64
N LEU A 89 -7.72 -10.46 -1.50
CA LEU A 89 -6.56 -11.10 -2.12
C LEU A 89 -6.60 -10.99 -3.65
N ASN A 90 -7.76 -11.15 -4.28
CA ASN A 90 -7.91 -10.96 -5.71
C ASN A 90 -7.66 -9.51 -6.13
N VAL A 91 -8.17 -8.53 -5.38
CA VAL A 91 -7.89 -7.10 -5.60
C VAL A 91 -6.40 -6.82 -5.45
N LEU A 92 -5.76 -7.29 -4.38
CA LEU A 92 -4.33 -7.11 -4.14
C LEU A 92 -3.46 -7.74 -5.22
N ASN A 93 -3.84 -8.91 -5.76
CA ASN A 93 -3.15 -9.52 -6.89
C ASN A 93 -3.20 -8.62 -8.14
N GLU A 94 -4.37 -8.05 -8.46
CA GLU A 94 -4.49 -7.12 -9.59
C GLU A 94 -3.65 -5.85 -9.37
N VAL A 95 -3.77 -5.24 -8.19
CA VAL A 95 -3.06 -4.00 -7.85
C VAL A 95 -1.56 -4.22 -7.82
N ARG A 96 -1.09 -5.39 -7.35
CA ARG A 96 0.34 -5.74 -7.38
C ARG A 96 0.90 -5.72 -8.80
N GLU A 97 0.18 -6.26 -9.78
CA GLU A 97 0.65 -6.22 -11.17
C GLU A 97 0.65 -4.78 -11.74
N LEU A 98 -0.34 -3.97 -11.39
CA LEU A 98 -0.35 -2.54 -11.75
C LEU A 98 0.83 -1.79 -11.11
N LEU A 99 1.08 -2.01 -9.82
CA LEU A 99 2.20 -1.43 -9.08
C LEU A 99 3.54 -1.89 -9.67
N ARG A 100 3.67 -3.15 -10.09
CA ARG A 100 4.87 -3.67 -10.75
C ARG A 100 5.09 -3.00 -12.12
N ALA A 101 4.02 -2.78 -12.88
CA ALA A 101 4.07 -2.12 -14.18
C ALA A 101 4.17 -0.58 -14.12
N GLY A 102 3.99 0.03 -12.94
CA GLY A 102 3.93 1.49 -12.80
C GLY A 102 2.69 2.10 -13.44
N LEU A 103 1.58 1.37 -13.45
CA LEU A 103 0.33 1.75 -14.10
C LEU A 103 -0.68 2.30 -13.08
N PRO A 104 -1.59 3.21 -13.50
CA PRO A 104 -2.64 3.72 -12.65
C PRO A 104 -3.71 2.66 -12.32
N LEU A 105 -4.40 2.85 -11.21
CA LEU A 105 -5.62 2.13 -10.88
C LEU A 105 -6.68 2.27 -11.97
N ARG A 106 -7.52 1.24 -12.11
CA ARG A 106 -8.72 1.31 -12.96
C ARG A 106 -9.71 2.34 -12.41
N ALA A 107 -10.56 2.86 -13.31
CA ALA A 107 -11.63 3.76 -12.92
C ALA A 107 -12.55 3.11 -11.86
N GLY A 108 -12.93 3.89 -10.84
CA GLY A 108 -13.78 3.43 -9.73
C GLY A 108 -13.03 3.13 -8.43
N TYR A 109 -11.71 2.96 -8.47
CA TYR A 109 -10.87 2.86 -7.27
C TYR A 109 -10.29 4.21 -6.88
N PHE A 110 -10.21 4.47 -5.58
CA PHE A 110 -9.67 5.73 -5.05
C PHE A 110 -8.80 5.46 -3.82
N ALA A 111 -7.64 6.12 -3.77
CA ALA A 111 -6.80 6.21 -2.59
C ALA A 111 -6.18 7.61 -2.53
N SER A 112 -6.05 8.12 -1.31
CA SER A 112 -5.37 9.37 -1.00
C SER A 112 -4.11 9.10 -0.18
N ARG A 113 -3.23 10.11 -0.10
CA ARG A 113 -2.12 10.10 0.85
C ARG A 113 -2.65 9.99 2.29
N PRO A 114 -1.85 9.51 3.25
CA PRO A 114 -2.24 9.38 4.67
C PRO A 114 -2.81 10.65 5.32
N ASN A 115 -2.52 11.83 4.77
CA ASN A 115 -2.97 13.14 5.27
C ASN A 115 -4.04 13.81 4.38
N GLY A 116 -4.63 13.08 3.42
CA GLY A 116 -5.68 13.59 2.53
C GLY A 116 -5.22 14.60 1.47
N SER A 117 -3.91 14.75 1.28
CA SER A 117 -3.31 15.60 0.24
C SER A 117 -3.18 14.92 -1.13
#